data_AF-A0A6N2CUB9-F1
#
_entry.id   AF-A0A6N2CUB9-F1
#
_cell.length_a   1.000
_cell.length_b   1.000
_cell.length_c   1.000
_cell.angle_alpha   90.00
_cell.angle_beta   90.00
_cell.angle_gamma   90.00
#
_symmetry.space_group_name_H-M   'P 1'
#
loop_
_entity.id
_entity.type
_entity.pdbx_description
1 polymer ?
#
loop_
_entity_poly.entity_id
_entity_poly.type
_entity_poly.pdbx_seq_one_letter_code
_entity_poly.pdbx_strand_id
1 'polypeptide(L)'
;GKSTLLNMVSNAHPRTGAYPFTTIFPTVGVLEYPEQFERITVADIPGLIEGASENRGLGHRFLKHVERCKVLLIMLDMQGTDGRDPLSDYKVLKNELKLYMPGLIRKPELICANKMDEPDAPENLKAFKKKIKEKVYPISCVSDEGFVELKQALLKEVLAVRAAEAEQAEG
;
A
#
# COMPACT_ATOMS: atom_id res chain seq x y z
N GLY A 1 -10.40 2.57 -1.80
CA GLY A 1 -9.91 3.89 -2.23
C GLY A 1 -8.43 3.92 -2.58
N LYS A 2 -7.82 2.86 -3.14
CA LYS A 2 -6.38 2.87 -3.47
C LYS A 2 -6.05 3.90 -4.54
N SER A 3 -6.80 3.88 -5.64
CA SER A 3 -6.63 4.84 -6.73
C SER A 3 -7.00 6.27 -6.29
N THR A 4 -8.01 6.44 -5.42
CA THR A 4 -8.33 7.73 -4.79
C THR A 4 -7.17 8.25 -3.97
N LEU A 5 -6.61 7.43 -3.07
CA LEU A 5 -5.44 7.76 -2.27
C LEU A 5 -4.29 8.19 -3.18
N LEU A 6 -3.96 7.37 -4.19
CA LEU A 6 -2.87 7.66 -5.13
C LEU A 6 -3.06 9.03 -5.79
N ASN A 7 -4.25 9.32 -6.32
CA ASN A 7 -4.58 10.60 -6.93
C ASN A 7 -4.39 11.78 -5.98
N MET A 8 -4.78 11.62 -4.71
CA MET A 8 -4.67 12.69 -3.71
C MET A 8 -3.23 12.94 -3.27
N VAL A 9 -2.42 11.88 -3.13
CA VAL A 9 -1.05 12.03 -2.64
C VAL A 9 -0.04 12.35 -3.74
N SER A 10 -0.37 12.10 -5.01
CA SER A 10 0.49 12.40 -6.15
C SER A 10 0.12 13.72 -6.84
N ASN A 11 1.01 14.71 -6.77
CA ASN A 11 0.87 15.99 -7.52
C ASN A 11 0.92 15.80 -9.04
N ALA A 12 1.43 14.66 -9.52
CA ALA A 12 1.48 14.33 -10.93
C ALA A 12 0.29 13.43 -11.29
N HIS A 13 -0.49 13.85 -12.29
CA HIS A 13 -1.50 13.04 -12.96
C HIS A 13 -1.01 11.59 -13.06
N PRO A 14 -1.68 10.62 -12.42
CA PRO A 14 -1.23 9.24 -12.40
C PRO A 14 -1.02 8.77 -13.82
N ARG A 15 0.21 8.40 -14.15
CA ARG A 15 0.53 7.91 -15.49
C ARG A 15 0.32 6.41 -15.49
N THR A 16 -0.46 5.94 -16.45
CA THR A 16 -0.48 4.53 -16.83
C THR A 16 0.93 4.21 -17.34
N GLY A 17 1.74 3.55 -16.50
CA GLY A 17 3.14 3.31 -16.83
C GLY A 17 3.25 2.30 -17.96
N ALA A 18 3.52 2.74 -19.20
CA ALA A 18 3.67 1.88 -20.36
C ALA A 18 4.99 1.07 -20.32
N TYR A 19 5.13 0.18 -19.35
CA TYR A 19 6.25 -0.76 -19.33
C TYR A 19 6.00 -1.83 -20.39
N PRO A 20 6.98 -2.11 -21.30
CA PRO A 20 6.78 -2.86 -22.54
C PRO A 20 6.31 -4.32 -22.40
N PHE A 21 5.92 -4.76 -21.20
CA PHE A 21 5.62 -6.15 -20.89
C PHE A 21 4.42 -6.35 -19.94
N THR A 22 3.62 -5.31 -19.67
CA THR A 22 2.49 -5.38 -18.71
C THR A 22 1.15 -5.61 -19.43
N THR A 23 0.29 -6.46 -18.86
CA THR A 23 -1.05 -6.76 -19.40
C THR A 23 -2.17 -6.03 -18.64
N ILE A 24 -1.88 -5.60 -17.40
CA ILE A 24 -2.63 -4.60 -16.64
C ILE A 24 -1.57 -3.62 -16.13
N PHE A 25 -1.69 -2.35 -16.50
CA PHE A 25 -0.74 -1.32 -16.11
C PHE A 25 -0.98 -0.91 -14.66
N PRO A 26 0.01 -1.04 -13.74
CA PRO A 26 -0.14 -0.44 -12.43
C PRO A 26 -0.20 1.07 -12.59
N THR A 27 -1.12 1.71 -11.88
CA THR A 27 -1.19 3.16 -11.82
C THR A 27 -0.05 3.65 -10.94
N VAL A 28 0.81 4.52 -11.46
CA VAL A 28 1.98 5.02 -10.74
C VAL A 28 1.84 6.51 -10.49
N GLY A 29 2.11 6.91 -9.25
CA GLY A 29 2.17 8.29 -8.79
C GLY A 29 3.52 8.61 -8.17
N VAL A 30 3.86 9.90 -8.12
CA VAL A 30 5.06 10.40 -7.46
C VAL A 30 4.64 11.25 -6.27
N LEU A 31 5.18 10.93 -5.10
CA LEU A 31 5.04 11.73 -3.89
C LEU A 31 6.31 12.58 -3.75
N GLU A 32 6.12 13.89 -3.73
CA GLU A 32 7.18 14.87 -3.55
C GLU A 32 7.21 15.36 -2.10
N TYR A 33 8.43 15.53 -1.60
CA TYR A 33 8.74 16.01 -0.26
C TYR A 33 9.70 17.20 -0.39
N PRO A 34 9.21 18.40 -0.75
CA PRO A 34 10.06 19.53 -1.10
C PRO A 34 10.98 19.97 0.02
N GLU A 35 10.49 19.97 1.26
CA GLU A 35 11.27 20.36 2.44
C GLU A 35 12.45 19.41 2.72
N GLN A 36 12.29 18.13 2.37
CA GLN A 36 13.31 17.10 2.54
C GLN A 36 14.14 16.88 1.26
N PHE A 37 13.84 17.59 0.17
CA PHE A 37 14.42 17.39 -1.17
C PHE A 37 14.32 15.94 -1.67
N GLU A 38 13.25 15.24 -1.28
CA GLU A 38 13.06 13.82 -1.56
C GLU A 38 11.87 13.53 -2.47
N ARG A 39 11.93 12.40 -3.16
CA ARG A 39 10.82 11.87 -3.95
C ARG A 39 10.74 10.35 -3.85
N ILE A 40 9.52 9.86 -3.76
CA ILE A 40 9.24 8.42 -3.82
C ILE A 40 8.16 8.14 -4.86
N THR A 41 8.22 6.94 -5.42
CA THR A 41 7.23 6.45 -6.37
C THR A 41 6.29 5.49 -5.66
N VAL A 42 4.99 5.68 -5.85
CA VAL A 42 3.95 4.81 -5.31
C VAL A 42 3.22 4.19 -6.49
N ALA A 43 3.02 2.87 -6.43
CA ALA A 43 2.27 2.13 -7.43
C ALA A 43 1.02 1.54 -6.78
N ASP A 44 -0.15 1.79 -7.38
CA ASP A 44 -1.36 1.04 -7.07
C ASP A 44 -1.20 -0.37 -7.66
N ILE A 45 -1.23 -1.35 -6.78
CA ILE A 45 -1.21 -2.76 -7.11
C ILE A 45 -2.68 -3.15 -7.32
N PRO A 46 -3.15 -3.33 -8.58
CA PRO A 46 -4.48 -3.90 -8.82
C PRO A 46 -4.67 -5.11 -7.92
N GLY A 47 -5.83 -5.15 -7.24
CA GLY A 47 -6.10 -6.12 -6.18
C GLY A 47 -5.66 -7.51 -6.61
N LEU A 48 -5.06 -8.26 -5.69
CA LEU A 48 -4.69 -9.66 -5.90
C LEU A 48 -5.98 -10.36 -6.35
N ILE A 49 -6.13 -10.53 -7.66
CA ILE A 49 -7.39 -11.00 -8.25
C ILE A 49 -7.61 -12.39 -7.67
N GLU A 50 -8.83 -12.73 -7.23
CA GLU A 50 -9.18 -14.13 -6.95
C GLU A 50 -8.74 -14.99 -8.15
N GLY A 51 -7.85 -15.96 -7.93
CA GLY A 51 -7.26 -16.76 -9.00
C GLY A 51 -6.02 -16.16 -9.69
N ALA A 52 -5.37 -15.12 -9.15
CA ALA A 52 -4.06 -14.65 -9.62
C ALA A 52 -2.95 -15.71 -9.47
N SER A 53 -3.12 -16.65 -8.52
CA SER A 53 -2.29 -17.86 -8.39
C SER A 53 -2.56 -18.91 -9.47
N GLU A 54 -3.76 -18.92 -10.07
CA GLU A 54 -4.18 -19.90 -11.08
C GLU A 54 -3.92 -19.42 -12.52
N ASN A 55 -3.89 -18.10 -12.76
CA ASN A 55 -3.65 -17.50 -14.08
C ASN A 55 -2.15 -17.43 -14.44
N ARG A 56 -1.64 -18.54 -15.01
CA ARG A 56 -0.24 -18.86 -15.37
C ARG A 56 0.52 -17.88 -16.31
N GLY A 57 -0.04 -16.72 -16.69
CA GLY A 57 0.63 -15.76 -17.60
C GLY A 57 0.64 -14.30 -17.14
N LEU A 58 -0.38 -13.88 -16.38
CA LEU A 58 -0.58 -12.50 -15.91
C LEU A 58 0.16 -12.22 -14.60
N GLY A 59 0.17 -13.20 -13.69
CA GLY A 59 0.79 -13.08 -12.37
C GLY A 59 2.29 -12.81 -12.43
N HIS A 60 3.05 -13.55 -13.25
CA HIS A 60 4.52 -13.54 -13.21
C HIS A 60 5.21 -12.24 -13.68
N ARG A 61 4.56 -11.44 -14.54
CA ARG A 61 5.10 -10.14 -14.98
C ARG A 61 4.69 -9.00 -14.05
N PHE A 62 3.48 -9.05 -13.52
CA PHE A 62 3.02 -8.16 -12.45
C PHE A 62 3.85 -8.36 -11.17
N LEU A 63 4.16 -9.62 -10.84
CA LEU A 63 5.03 -10.06 -9.73
C LEU A 63 6.35 -9.28 -9.69
N LYS A 64 7.05 -9.19 -10.83
CA LYS A 64 8.34 -8.48 -10.93
C LYS A 64 8.26 -6.99 -10.57
N HIS A 65 7.08 -6.37 -10.70
CA HIS A 65 6.90 -4.96 -10.35
C HIS A 65 6.67 -4.80 -8.85
N VAL A 66 5.87 -5.66 -8.23
CA VAL A 66 5.65 -5.70 -6.77
C VAL A 66 6.93 -6.13 -6.03
N GLU A 67 7.74 -7.00 -6.63
CA GLU A 67 9.08 -7.37 -6.16
C GLU A 67 10.01 -6.17 -6.01
N ARG A 68 9.85 -5.13 -6.83
CA ARG A 68 10.66 -3.90 -6.76
C ARG A 68 10.16 -2.88 -5.74
N CYS A 69 8.93 -3.03 -5.24
CA CYS A 69 8.41 -2.14 -4.19
C CYS A 69 9.20 -2.36 -2.90
N LYS A 70 9.82 -1.31 -2.35
CA LYS A 70 10.64 -1.43 -1.14
C LYS A 70 9.80 -1.55 0.14
N VAL A 71 8.64 -0.92 0.13
CA VAL A 71 7.70 -0.82 1.26
C VAL A 71 6.30 -1.17 0.75
N LEU A 72 5.49 -1.82 1.58
CA LEU A 72 4.09 -2.11 1.31
C LEU A 72 3.19 -1.17 2.10
N LEU A 73 2.14 -0.66 1.44
CA LEU A 73 1.07 0.09 2.10
C LEU A 73 -0.22 -0.74 2.03
N ILE A 74 -0.65 -1.25 3.16
CA ILE A 74 -1.86 -2.05 3.28
C ILE A 74 -3.03 -1.13 3.64
N MET A 75 -3.89 -0.88 2.65
CA MET A 75 -5.06 -0.02 2.82
C MET A 75 -6.30 -0.85 3.13
N LEU A 76 -6.92 -0.60 4.27
CA LEU A 76 -8.11 -1.29 4.76
C LEU A 76 -9.30 -0.34 4.85
N ASP A 77 -10.49 -0.87 4.61
CA ASP A 77 -11.75 -0.15 4.77
C ASP A 77 -12.24 -0.32 6.22
N MET A 78 -12.12 0.71 7.06
CA MET A 78 -12.56 0.62 8.45
C MET A 78 -14.07 0.72 8.62
N GLN A 79 -14.80 1.24 7.63
CA GLN A 79 -16.27 1.26 7.71
C GLN A 79 -16.85 -0.17 7.68
N GLY A 80 -16.10 -1.15 7.16
CA GLY A 80 -16.63 -2.50 6.99
C GLY A 80 -17.76 -2.55 5.96
N THR A 81 -17.64 -1.75 4.89
CA THR A 81 -18.62 -1.71 3.80
C THR A 81 -18.95 -3.11 3.31
N ASP A 82 -20.24 -3.34 3.04
CA ASP A 82 -20.84 -4.64 2.71
C ASP A 82 -20.77 -5.69 3.85
N GLY A 83 -20.65 -5.23 5.10
CA GLY A 83 -20.61 -6.09 6.29
C GLY A 83 -19.29 -6.82 6.49
N ARG A 84 -18.20 -6.32 5.90
CA ARG A 84 -16.87 -6.93 6.00
C ARG A 84 -16.17 -6.56 7.31
N ASP A 85 -15.45 -7.52 7.89
CA ASP A 85 -14.60 -7.29 9.06
C ASP A 85 -13.18 -6.85 8.63
N PRO A 86 -12.71 -5.65 9.01
CA PRO A 86 -11.39 -5.16 8.59
C PRO A 86 -10.22 -6.04 9.04
N LEU A 87 -10.37 -6.74 10.18
CA LEU A 87 -9.35 -7.67 10.66
C LEU A 87 -9.28 -8.93 9.80
N SER A 88 -10.43 -9.47 9.39
CA SER A 88 -10.53 -10.57 8.44
C SER A 88 -9.90 -10.18 7.10
N ASP A 89 -10.28 -9.02 6.54
CA ASP A 89 -9.73 -8.51 5.28
C ASP A 89 -8.19 -8.40 5.33
N TYR A 90 -7.64 -7.89 6.43
CA TYR A 90 -6.21 -7.82 6.64
C TYR A 90 -5.54 -9.20 6.61
N LYS A 91 -6.11 -10.18 7.31
CA LYS A 91 -5.56 -11.55 7.36
C LYS A 91 -5.63 -12.23 6.00
N VAL A 92 -6.74 -12.09 5.29
CA VAL A 92 -6.92 -12.63 3.94
C VAL A 92 -5.86 -12.04 3.02
N LEU A 93 -5.72 -10.72 2.99
CA LEU A 93 -4.72 -10.04 2.16
C LEU A 93 -3.28 -10.46 2.51
N LYS A 94 -2.93 -10.58 3.79
CA LYS A 94 -1.60 -11.06 4.21
C LYS A 94 -1.35 -12.51 3.78
N ASN A 95 -2.37 -13.36 3.85
CA ASN A 95 -2.28 -14.74 3.37
C ASN A 95 -2.12 -14.80 1.85
N GLU A 96 -2.88 -14.00 1.10
CA GLU A 96 -2.73 -13.89 -0.35
C GLU A 96 -1.34 -13.42 -0.74
N LEU A 97 -0.82 -12.35 -0.11
CA LEU A 97 0.54 -11.87 -0.33
C LEU A 97 1.58 -12.96 -0.05
N LYS A 98 1.38 -13.75 1.02
CA LYS A 98 2.27 -14.86 1.39
C LYS A 98 2.23 -15.99 0.36
N LEU A 99 1.04 -16.38 -0.09
CA LEU A 99 0.84 -17.44 -1.09
C LEU A 99 1.36 -17.00 -2.47
N TYR A 100 1.22 -15.71 -2.77
CA TYR A 100 1.66 -15.10 -4.01
C TYR A 100 3.19 -15.02 -4.08
N MET A 101 3.84 -14.50 -3.03
CA MET A 101 5.30 -14.46 -2.92
C MET A 101 5.72 -14.32 -1.45
N PRO A 102 6.29 -15.38 -0.83
CA PRO A 102 6.65 -15.38 0.60
C PRO A 102 7.61 -14.25 1.02
N GLY A 103 8.40 -13.71 0.09
CA GLY A 103 9.28 -12.57 0.34
C GLY A 103 8.57 -11.24 0.58
N LEU A 104 7.34 -11.05 0.05
CA LEU A 104 6.61 -9.77 0.18
C LEU A 104 6.21 -9.48 1.62
N ILE A 105 5.79 -10.49 2.36
CA ILE A 105 5.40 -10.32 3.76
C ILE A 105 6.57 -9.99 4.70
N ARG A 106 7.82 -10.05 4.21
CA ARG A 106 9.02 -9.64 4.95
C ARG A 106 9.38 -8.17 4.75
N LYS A 107 8.78 -7.51 3.75
CA LYS A 107 9.05 -6.10 3.47
C LYS A 107 8.44 -5.22 4.58
N PRO A 108 9.03 -4.05 4.86
CA PRO A 108 8.39 -3.07 5.73
C PRO A 108 6.97 -2.77 5.27
N GLU A 109 6.06 -2.70 6.22
CA GLU A 109 4.62 -2.55 5.99
C GLU A 109 4.07 -1.40 6.82
N LEU A 110 3.25 -0.57 6.17
CA LEU A 110 2.43 0.44 6.83
C LEU A 110 0.96 0.06 6.66
N ILE A 111 0.16 0.20 7.72
CA ILE A 111 -1.28 -0.07 7.68
C ILE A 111 -2.03 1.24 7.61
N CYS A 112 -2.75 1.45 6.51
CA CYS A 112 -3.60 2.61 6.26
C CYS A 112 -5.07 2.23 6.52
N ALA A 113 -5.66 2.81 7.55
CA ALA A 113 -7.06 2.63 7.93
C ALA A 113 -7.89 3.72 7.26
N ASN A 114 -8.53 3.42 6.14
CA ASN A 114 -9.30 4.39 5.36
C ASN A 114 -10.80 4.41 5.74
N LYS A 115 -11.50 5.45 5.27
CA LYS A 115 -12.93 5.73 5.52
C LYS A 115 -13.23 6.11 6.97
N MET A 116 -12.30 6.81 7.62
CA MET A 116 -12.48 7.24 9.01
C MET A 116 -13.55 8.32 9.20
N ASP A 117 -14.10 8.85 8.11
CA ASP A 117 -15.26 9.74 8.07
C ASP A 117 -16.60 9.02 8.28
N GLU A 118 -16.61 7.69 8.18
CA GLU A 118 -17.82 6.88 8.28
C GLU A 118 -18.10 6.44 9.73
N PRO A 119 -19.39 6.22 10.10
CA PRO A 119 -19.80 6.10 11.50
C PRO A 119 -19.29 4.86 12.22
N ASP A 120 -19.11 3.73 11.53
CA ASP A 120 -18.67 2.47 12.14
C ASP A 120 -17.14 2.35 12.20
N ALA A 121 -16.43 3.19 11.44
CA ALA A 121 -14.97 3.16 11.33
C ALA A 121 -14.22 3.34 12.67
N PRO A 122 -14.63 4.25 13.58
CA PRO A 122 -13.95 4.40 14.88
C PRO A 122 -14.00 3.14 15.76
N GLU A 123 -15.15 2.46 15.80
CA GLU A 123 -15.32 1.24 16.60
C GLU A 123 -14.54 0.07 16.00
N ASN A 124 -14.61 -0.09 14.68
CA ASN A 124 -13.85 -1.08 13.93
C ASN A 124 -12.35 -0.87 14.07
N LEU A 125 -11.86 0.38 13.97
CA LEU A 125 -10.45 0.71 14.20
C LEU A 125 -10.01 0.33 15.61
N LYS A 126 -10.86 0.61 16.62
CA LYS A 126 -10.58 0.24 18.02
C LYS A 126 -10.50 -1.27 18.18
N ALA A 127 -11.39 -2.04 17.56
CA ALA A 127 -11.33 -3.50 17.58
C ALA A 127 -10.09 -4.04 16.85
N PHE A 128 -9.76 -3.48 15.69
CA PHE A 128 -8.59 -3.82 14.89
C PHE A 128 -7.28 -3.60 15.65
N LYS A 129 -7.10 -2.42 16.26
CA LYS A 129 -5.91 -2.06 17.07
C LYS A 129 -5.73 -2.93 18.32
N LYS A 130 -6.76 -3.62 18.82
CA LYS A 130 -6.60 -4.60 19.91
C LYS A 130 -5.92 -5.89 19.46
N LYS A 131 -5.92 -6.18 18.16
CA LYS A 131 -5.41 -7.43 17.58
C LYS A 131 -4.10 -7.24 16.81
N ILE A 132 -3.82 -6.02 16.37
CA ILE A 132 -2.64 -5.64 15.58
C ILE A 132 -1.72 -4.78 16.44
N LYS A 133 -0.41 -5.04 16.39
CA LYS A 133 0.60 -4.32 17.19
C LYS A 133 1.28 -3.21 16.39
N GLU A 134 1.25 -3.34 15.07
CA GLU A 134 1.79 -2.43 14.10
C GLU A 134 1.06 -1.08 14.17
N LYS A 135 1.80 -0.01 13.88
CA LYS A 135 1.22 1.33 13.84
C LYS A 135 0.22 1.42 12.68
N VAL A 136 -0.98 1.89 12.99
CA VAL A 136 -2.07 2.08 12.03
C VAL A 136 -2.27 3.57 11.80
N TYR A 137 -2.33 3.98 10.55
CA TYR A 137 -2.48 5.35 10.08
C TYR A 137 -3.93 5.56 9.63
N PRO A 138 -4.78 6.14 10.49
CA PRO A 138 -6.15 6.48 10.12
C PRO A 138 -6.16 7.63 9.12
N ILE A 139 -6.90 7.46 8.03
CA ILE A 139 -7.10 8.49 7.00
C ILE A 139 -8.57 8.52 6.55
N SER A 140 -8.93 9.60 5.88
CA SER A 140 -10.10 9.61 5.02
C SER A 140 -9.75 10.27 3.69
N CYS A 141 -9.91 9.50 2.61
CA CYS A 141 -9.83 10.05 1.27
C CYS A 141 -11.00 10.97 0.91
N VAL A 142 -12.12 10.93 1.65
CA VAL A 142 -13.28 11.77 1.37
C VAL A 142 -13.13 13.12 2.05
N SER A 143 -12.68 13.16 3.30
CA SER A 143 -12.50 14.41 4.07
C SER A 143 -11.12 15.04 3.94
N ASP A 144 -10.21 14.42 3.19
CA ASP A 144 -8.82 14.88 3.02
C ASP A 144 -7.99 14.90 4.33
N GLU A 145 -8.15 13.86 5.15
CA GLU A 145 -7.60 13.80 6.51
C GLU A 145 -6.56 12.68 6.69
N GLY A 146 -5.56 12.94 7.54
CA GLY A 146 -4.55 11.95 7.96
C GLY A 146 -3.38 11.75 6.99
N PHE A 147 -3.36 12.43 5.84
CA PHE A 147 -2.31 12.23 4.82
C PHE A 147 -0.92 12.71 5.22
N VAL A 148 -0.80 13.77 6.02
CA VAL A 148 0.50 14.32 6.42
C VAL A 148 1.31 13.25 7.17
N GLU A 149 0.72 12.64 8.19
CA GLU A 149 1.38 11.60 8.97
C GLU A 149 1.68 10.36 8.14
N LEU A 150 0.75 9.94 7.28
CA LEU A 150 0.94 8.80 6.37
C LEU A 150 2.10 9.05 5.39
N LYS A 151 2.16 10.22 4.76
CA LYS A 151 3.24 10.59 3.83
C LYS A 151 4.59 10.62 4.53
N GLN A 152 4.67 11.19 5.73
CA GLN A 152 5.93 11.22 6.50
C GLN A 152 6.40 9.81 6.85
N ALA A 153 5.48 8.93 7.26
CA ALA A 153 5.80 7.54 7.55
C ALA A 153 6.30 6.77 6.31
N LEU A 154 5.62 6.94 5.16
CA LEU A 154 6.05 6.35 3.89
C LEU A 154 7.46 6.77 3.51
N LEU A 155 7.77 8.07 3.60
CA LEU A 155 9.11 8.56 3.30
C LEU A 155 10.15 7.92 4.23
N LYS A 156 9.88 7.94 5.53
CA LYS A 156 10.78 7.38 6.54
C LYS A 156 11.14 5.93 6.26
N GLU A 157 10.14 5.07 6.02
CA GLU A 157 10.37 3.66 5.73
C GLU A 157 11.14 3.44 4.42
N VAL A 158 10.82 4.21 3.37
CA VAL A 158 11.53 4.11 2.09
C VAL A 158 12.99 4.53 2.22
N LEU A 159 13.27 5.61 2.95
CA LEU A 159 14.65 6.07 3.18
C LEU A 159 15.43 5.06 4.02
N ALA A 160 14.82 4.46 5.04
CA ALA A 160 15.45 3.41 5.84
C ALA A 160 15.86 2.20 4.98
N VAL A 161 14.98 1.74 4.08
CA VAL A 161 15.33 0.64 3.14
C VAL A 161 16.44 1.06 2.18
N ARG A 162 16.38 2.28 1.62
CA ARG A 162 17.42 2.79 0.71
C ARG A 162 18.80 2.86 1.39
N ALA A 163 18.86 3.29 2.65
CA ALA A 163 20.10 3.36 3.41
C ALA A 163 20.69 1.97 3.66
N ALA A 164 19.86 1.01 4.10
CA ALA A 164 20.30 -0.36 4.34
C ALA A 164 20.82 -1.06 3.06
N GLU A 165 20.20 -0.80 1.91
CA GLU A 165 20.67 -1.31 0.62
C GLU A 165 22.02 -0.70 0.19
N ALA A 166 22.26 0.58 0.48
CA ALA A 166 23.53 1.24 0.17
C ALA A 166 24.68 0.67 1.00
N GLU A 167 24.48 0.47 2.31
CA GLU A 167 25.47 -0.13 3.20
C GLU A 167 25.86 -1.56 2.77
N GLN A 168 24.89 -2.34 2.27
CA GLN A 168 25.14 -3.69 1.76
C GLN A 168 25.88 -3.72 0.42
N ALA A 169 25.80 -2.65 -0.37
CA ALA A 169 26.50 -2.55 -1.66
C ALA A 169 27.96 -2.11 -1.51
N GLU A 170 28.30 -1.49 -0.38
CA GLU A 170 29.64 -0.99 -0.07
C GLU A 170 30.52 -1.99 0.72
N GLY A 171 29.93 -3.06 1.26
CA GLY A 171 30.62 -4.12 2.02
C GLY A 171 30.81 -5.41 1.24
#